data_AF-A0A0C2H823-F1
#
_entry.id   AF-A0A0C2H823-F1
#
_cell.length_a   1.000
_cell.length_b   1.000
_cell.length_c   1.000
_cell.angle_alpha   90.00
_cell.angle_beta   90.00
_cell.angle_gamma   90.00
#
_symmetry.space_group_name_H-M   'P 1'
#
loop_
_entity.id
_entity.type
_entity.pdbx_description
1 polymer ?
#
loop_
_entity_poly.entity_id
_entity_poly.type
_entity_poly.pdbx_seq_one_letter_code
_entity_poly.pdbx_strand_id
1 'polypeptide(L)'
;MNYYVYTKFEYDPYEKNDSFYGKEDICNTVKLPRDLGGSGLVLWSTSKNMRMRCANIGSFVKKTLGPCYKAMKNLDNYICRCDRGYEGPDCSQKVRKDHLDTNRAF
;
A
#
# COMPACT_ATOMS: atom_id res chain seq x y z
N MET A 1 -1.23 -7.36 -23.04
CA MET A 1 -2.22 -7.99 -22.14
C MET A 1 -2.48 -6.99 -21.04
N ASN A 2 -3.73 -6.61 -20.79
CA ASN A 2 -4.06 -5.71 -19.68
C ASN A 2 -4.55 -6.54 -18.50
N TYR A 3 -3.97 -6.33 -17.32
CA TYR A 3 -4.45 -6.96 -16.09
C TYR A 3 -4.53 -5.94 -14.96
N TYR A 4 -5.55 -6.11 -14.13
CA TYR A 4 -5.87 -5.20 -13.03
C TYR A 4 -5.81 -5.97 -11.72
N VAL A 5 -5.07 -5.43 -10.76
CA VAL A 5 -4.86 -6.10 -9.48
C VAL A 5 -5.94 -5.68 -8.49
N TYR A 6 -6.65 -6.66 -7.94
CA TYR A 6 -7.57 -6.44 -6.83
C TYR A 6 -6.79 -6.23 -5.55
N THR A 7 -7.04 -5.11 -4.88
CA THR A 7 -6.37 -4.80 -3.62
C THR A 7 -7.30 -4.10 -2.65
N LYS A 8 -7.05 -4.30 -1.35
CA LYS A 8 -7.76 -3.61 -0.28
C LYS A 8 -7.06 -2.28 0.03
N PHE A 9 -7.71 -1.45 0.84
CA PHE A 9 -7.13 -0.21 1.39
C PHE A 9 -7.38 -0.08 2.90
N GLU A 10 -7.84 -1.17 3.51
CA GLU A 10 -8.23 -1.32 4.92
C GLU A 10 -7.54 -2.56 5.47
N TYR A 11 -7.01 -2.49 6.70
CA TYR A 11 -6.37 -3.64 7.35
C TYR A 11 -7.40 -4.67 7.82
N ASP A 12 -8.47 -4.21 8.47
CA ASP A 12 -9.55 -5.07 8.97
C ASP A 12 -10.91 -4.36 8.94
N PRO A 13 -11.57 -4.32 7.77
CA PRO A 13 -12.86 -3.64 7.62
C PRO A 13 -14.04 -4.44 8.16
N TYR A 14 -13.80 -5.64 8.70
CA TYR A 14 -14.84 -6.47 9.29
C TYR A 14 -15.06 -6.13 10.76
N GLU A 15 -13.98 -5.83 11.47
CA GLU A 15 -14.02 -5.54 12.92
C GLU A 15 -13.73 -4.06 13.22
N LYS A 16 -13.03 -3.32 12.33
CA LYS A 16 -12.65 -1.92 12.55
C LYS A 16 -13.20 -1.00 11.47
N ASN A 17 -13.77 0.13 11.89
CA ASN A 17 -14.44 1.08 10.99
C ASN A 17 -13.50 2.17 10.41
N ASP A 18 -12.27 2.26 10.92
CA ASP A 18 -11.31 3.34 10.64
C ASP A 18 -9.87 2.84 10.45
N SER A 19 -9.69 1.54 10.28
CA SER A 19 -8.37 0.92 10.11
C SER A 19 -7.96 0.89 8.63
N PHE A 20 -7.41 2.01 8.17
CA PHE A 20 -6.93 2.20 6.80
C PHE A 20 -5.42 2.08 6.66
N TYR A 21 -4.95 1.72 5.47
CA TYR A 21 -3.52 1.65 5.16
C TYR A 21 -2.78 2.97 5.42
N GLY A 22 -1.59 2.85 6.00
CA GLY A 22 -0.61 3.93 6.07
C GLY A 22 -0.03 4.28 4.70
N LYS A 23 0.71 5.39 4.62
CA LYS A 23 1.32 5.87 3.37
C LYS A 23 2.23 4.84 2.70
N GLU A 24 3.01 4.11 3.49
CA GLU A 24 3.93 3.08 2.98
C GLU A 24 3.17 1.89 2.38
N ASP A 25 2.13 1.41 3.05
CA ASP A 25 1.32 0.28 2.56
C ASP A 25 0.50 0.67 1.33
N ILE A 26 0.02 1.92 1.28
CA ILE A 26 -0.55 2.50 0.07
C ILE A 26 0.48 2.48 -1.05
N CYS A 27 1.74 2.87 -0.80
CA CYS A 27 2.75 2.84 -1.86
C CYS A 27 3.05 1.43 -2.34
N ASN A 28 3.27 0.49 -1.42
CA ASN A 28 3.53 -0.92 -1.75
C ASN A 28 2.37 -1.51 -2.57
N THR A 29 1.13 -1.17 -2.24
CA THR A 29 -0.07 -1.59 -2.96
C THR A 29 -0.13 -1.10 -4.41
N VAL A 30 0.62 -0.05 -4.76
CA VAL A 30 0.53 0.65 -6.04
C VAL A 30 1.76 0.44 -6.89
N LYS A 31 2.94 0.61 -6.29
CA LYS A 31 4.22 0.45 -6.97
C LYS A 31 4.42 -1.00 -7.38
N LEU A 32 4.21 -1.97 -6.48
CA LEU A 32 4.50 -3.37 -6.79
C LEU A 32 3.68 -3.90 -7.98
N PRO A 33 2.34 -3.72 -8.04
CA PRO A 33 1.58 -4.08 -9.24
C PRO A 33 2.03 -3.36 -10.51
N ARG A 34 2.40 -2.08 -10.42
CA ARG A 34 2.89 -1.30 -11.58
C ARG A 34 4.23 -1.84 -12.07
N ASP A 35 5.19 -2.06 -11.18
CA ASP A 35 6.55 -2.52 -11.49
C ASP A 35 6.52 -3.93 -12.11
N LEU A 36 5.53 -4.75 -11.74
CA LEU A 36 5.29 -6.07 -12.34
C LEU A 36 4.59 -6.01 -13.71
N GLY A 37 4.17 -4.83 -14.18
CA GLY A 37 3.50 -4.64 -15.48
C GLY A 37 1.97 -4.47 -15.42
N GLY A 38 1.41 -4.23 -14.24
CA GLY A 38 -0.02 -4.09 -14.02
C GLY A 38 -0.59 -2.82 -14.67
N SER A 39 -1.74 -2.96 -15.33
CA SER A 39 -2.40 -1.86 -16.04
C SER A 39 -3.23 -0.96 -15.12
N GLY A 40 -3.52 -1.41 -13.89
CA GLY A 40 -4.23 -0.63 -12.90
C GLY A 40 -4.65 -1.46 -11.69
N LEU A 41 -5.40 -0.82 -10.79
CA LEU A 41 -5.89 -1.41 -9.55
C LEU A 41 -7.41 -1.39 -9.50
N VAL A 42 -8.00 -2.43 -8.93
CA VAL A 42 -9.38 -2.44 -8.47
C VAL A 42 -9.37 -2.41 -6.95
N LEU A 43 -9.82 -1.28 -6.39
CA LEU A 43 -9.92 -1.13 -4.94
C LEU A 43 -11.16 -1.83 -4.43
N TRP A 44 -10.96 -2.71 -3.45
CA TRP A 44 -12.00 -3.53 -2.86
C TRP A 44 -12.20 -3.20 -1.38
N SER A 45 -13.46 -3.23 -0.95
CA SER A 45 -13.87 -3.21 0.45
C SER A 45 -15.08 -4.13 0.64
N THR A 46 -15.36 -4.51 1.87
CA THR A 46 -16.57 -5.25 2.26
C THR A 46 -17.79 -4.32 2.32
N SER A 47 -19.01 -4.88 2.27
CA SER A 47 -20.25 -4.14 2.53
C SER A 47 -20.62 -4.06 4.02
N LYS A 48 -19.96 -4.84 4.89
CA LYS A 48 -20.22 -4.86 6.35
C LYS A 48 -20.12 -3.44 6.90
N ASN A 49 -21.16 -3.01 7.62
CA ASN A 49 -21.21 -1.71 8.30
C ASN A 49 -20.96 -0.46 7.41
N MET A 50 -21.22 -0.53 6.10
CA MET A 50 -20.91 0.56 5.16
C MET A 50 -21.54 1.92 5.55
N ARG A 51 -22.75 1.90 6.13
CA ARG A 51 -23.40 3.14 6.62
C ARG A 51 -22.57 3.87 7.67
N MET A 52 -21.84 3.13 8.52
CA MET A 52 -20.96 3.70 9.54
C MET A 52 -19.58 4.04 8.96
N ARG A 53 -19.09 3.29 7.98
CA ARG A 53 -17.75 3.46 7.39
C ARG A 53 -17.68 4.49 6.27
N CYS A 54 -18.79 4.83 5.61
CA CYS A 54 -18.79 5.71 4.44
C CYS A 54 -18.09 7.06 4.68
N ALA A 55 -18.35 7.72 5.81
CA ALA A 55 -17.70 8.98 6.15
C ALA A 55 -16.18 8.81 6.36
N ASN A 56 -15.76 7.72 7.01
CA ASN A 56 -14.37 7.39 7.25
C ASN A 56 -13.64 7.09 5.94
N ILE A 57 -14.23 6.26 5.09
CA ILE A 57 -13.71 5.95 3.74
C ILE A 57 -13.58 7.23 2.92
N GLY A 58 -14.63 8.06 2.88
CA GLY A 58 -14.61 9.33 2.15
C GLY A 58 -13.50 10.28 2.65
N SER A 59 -13.34 10.39 3.98
CA SER A 59 -12.26 11.16 4.60
C SER A 59 -10.89 10.60 4.23
N PHE A 60 -10.70 9.29 4.31
CA PHE A 60 -9.45 8.61 3.93
C PHE A 60 -9.10 8.81 2.45
N VAL A 61 -10.07 8.65 1.56
CA VAL A 61 -9.88 8.88 0.12
C VAL A 61 -9.49 10.33 -0.17
N LYS A 62 -10.17 11.29 0.47
CA LYS A 62 -9.92 12.72 0.24
C LYS A 62 -8.58 13.19 0.81
N LYS A 63 -8.22 12.73 2.01
CA LYS A 63 -7.08 13.27 2.79
C LYS A 63 -5.80 12.46 2.62
N THR A 64 -5.89 11.17 2.34
CA THR A 64 -4.74 10.26 2.33
C THR A 64 -4.58 9.59 0.96
N LEU A 65 -5.51 8.73 0.57
CA LEU A 65 -5.34 7.87 -0.60
C LEU A 65 -5.25 8.66 -1.91
N GLY A 66 -6.15 9.63 -2.12
CA GLY A 66 -6.17 10.47 -3.31
C GLY A 66 -4.90 11.33 -3.48
N PRO A 67 -4.47 12.08 -2.45
CA PRO A 67 -3.19 12.79 -2.48
C PRO A 67 -1.99 11.87 -2.70
N CYS A 68 -1.95 10.70 -2.04
CA CYS A 68 -0.91 9.70 -2.28
C CYS A 68 -0.86 9.27 -3.74
N TYR A 69 -1.99 8.93 -4.37
CA TYR A 69 -2.04 8.59 -5.79
C TYR A 69 -1.58 9.72 -6.72
N LYS A 70 -1.93 10.96 -6.39
CA LYS A 70 -1.46 12.12 -7.16
C LYS A 70 0.05 12.29 -7.07
N ALA A 71 0.62 12.14 -5.88
CA ALA A 71 2.07 12.20 -5.66
C ALA A 71 2.80 11.03 -6.37
N MET A 72 2.19 9.84 -6.35
CA MET A 72 2.68 8.64 -7.04
C MET A 72 2.45 8.64 -8.56
N LYS A 73 2.04 9.75 -9.19
CA LYS A 73 2.19 9.84 -10.66
C LYS A 73 3.66 9.77 -11.08
N ASN A 74 4.56 10.27 -10.23
CA ASN A 74 6.01 10.21 -10.41
C ASN A 74 6.62 9.12 -9.50
N LEU A 75 6.29 7.85 -9.74
CA LEU A 75 6.73 6.70 -8.92
C LEU A 75 8.23 6.39 -9.00
N ASP A 76 8.95 7.01 -9.93
CA ASP A 76 10.39 6.78 -10.13
C ASP A 76 11.22 7.22 -8.92
N ASN A 77 10.70 8.14 -8.10
CA ASN A 77 11.35 8.63 -6.89
C ASN A 77 10.90 7.94 -5.59
N TYR A 78 9.94 7.02 -5.65
CA TYR A 78 9.44 6.37 -4.44
C TYR A 78 10.08 4.99 -4.25
N ILE A 79 10.82 4.84 -3.15
CA ILE A 79 11.37 3.56 -2.69
C ILE A 79 10.32 2.94 -1.76
N CYS A 80 9.76 1.80 -2.17
CA CYS A 80 8.85 1.03 -1.35
C CYS A 80 9.55 0.50 -0.10
N ARG A 81 8.82 0.39 1.00
CA ARG A 81 9.34 -0.20 2.23
C ARG A 81 9.35 -1.72 2.05
N CYS A 82 10.54 -2.29 1.98
CA CYS A 82 10.72 -3.73 1.87
C CYS A 82 10.59 -4.43 3.23
N ASP A 83 10.23 -5.71 3.19
CA ASP A 83 10.26 -6.57 4.37
C ASP A 83 11.67 -6.66 4.95
N ARG A 84 11.77 -6.95 6.26
CA ARG A 84 13.06 -7.06 6.93
C ARG A 84 13.94 -8.11 6.23
N GLY A 85 15.12 -7.68 5.80
CA GLY A 85 16.08 -8.53 5.09
C GLY A 85 15.94 -8.49 3.56
N TYR A 86 15.07 -7.63 3.02
CA TYR A 86 14.94 -7.39 1.59
C TYR A 86 15.21 -5.93 1.22
N GLU A 87 15.77 -5.70 0.05
CA GLU A 87 16.10 -4.39 -0.51
C GLU A 87 15.92 -4.35 -2.04
N GLY A 88 16.18 -3.19 -2.62
CA GLY A 88 16.06 -2.96 -4.06
C GLY A 88 14.73 -2.34 -4.46
N PRO A 89 14.56 -1.97 -5.75
CA PRO A 89 13.38 -1.26 -6.24
C PRO A 89 12.09 -2.09 -6.17
N ASP A 90 12.21 -3.41 -6.19
CA ASP A 90 11.12 -4.40 -6.21
C ASP A 90 11.12 -5.33 -4.98
N CYS A 91 12.00 -5.07 -4.00
CA CYS A 91 12.20 -5.90 -2.81
C CYS A 91 12.58 -7.37 -3.10
N SER A 92 13.13 -7.68 -4.28
CA SER A 92 13.57 -9.04 -4.63
C SER A 92 14.97 -9.39 -4.11
N GLN A 93 15.76 -8.38 -3.71
CA GLN A 93 17.15 -8.58 -3.32
C GLN A 93 17.24 -8.86 -1.82
N LYS A 94 17.93 -9.94 -1.43
CA LYS A 94 18.19 -10.22 -0.01
C LYS A 94 19.34 -9.35 0.48
N VAL A 95 19.10 -8.62 1.57
CA VAL A 95 20.16 -7.92 2.30
C VAL A 95 21.16 -8.97 2.80
N ARG A 96 22.45 -8.74 2.54
CA ARG A 96 23.50 -9.66 2.99
C ARG A 96 23.51 -9.71 4.54
N LYS A 97 23.69 -10.91 5.09
CA LYS A 97 23.49 -11.23 6.53
C LYS A 97 24.35 -10.40 7.50
N ASP A 98 25.44 -9.84 7.01
CA ASP A 98 26.41 -8.96 7.67
C ASP A 98 25.86 -7.56 8.05
N HIS A 99 24.66 -7.19 7.61
CA HIS A 99 24.03 -5.89 7.90
C HIS A 99 22.69 -5.95 8.67
N LEU A 100 22.32 -7.10 9.28
CA LEU A 100 21.04 -7.28 9.97
C LEU A 100 20.99 -6.79 11.44
N ASP A 101 22.09 -6.28 11.98
CA ASP A 101 22.27 -6.06 13.42
C ASP A 101 21.91 -4.68 13.98
N THR A 102 21.44 -3.70 13.20
CA THR A 102 21.29 -2.32 13.73
C THR A 102 19.87 -1.78 13.93
N ASN A 103 18.80 -2.44 13.47
CA ASN A 103 17.46 -1.89 13.69
C ASN A 103 16.78 -2.53 14.90
N ARG A 104 17.21 -2.09 16.09
CA ARG A 104 16.43 -2.16 17.33
C ARG A 104 15.03 -1.59 17.04
N ALA A 105 14.02 -2.35 17.44
CA ALA A 105 12.64 -1.88 17.52
C ALA A 105 12.58 -0.66 18.46
N PHE A 106 11.95 0.42 17.99
CA PHE A 106 11.31 1.44 18.82
C PHE A 106 9.81 1.22 18.75
#